data_AF-A0A3M6GE97-F1
#
_entry.id   AF-A0A3M6GE97-F1
#
_cell.length_a   1.000
_cell.length_b   1.000
_cell.length_c   1.000
_cell.angle_alpha   90.00
_cell.angle_beta   90.00
_cell.angle_gamma   90.00
#
_symmetry.space_group_name_H-M   'P 1'
#
loop_
_entity.id
_entity.type
_entity.pdbx_description
1 polymer ?
#
loop_
_entity_poly.entity_id
_entity_poly.type
_entity_poly.pdbx_seq_one_letter_code
_entity_poly.pdbx_strand_id
1 'polypeptide(L)'
;VAAAQYGSDAIAGVINVILKADTSGTSVTNAGLGYDGKKQTVQQSLNKGFEIGDGGIVQLALDARSQNDDNKASANGYSYEQAYDLAGKSTYGGYGTPKTNLLTLGYNAELPIDDSFSLYSFTTYSHRKAEQGQNFRLPTITNTITTGPNGYPAGYTPTWYIDEDDFQAAFGGKGTLGEWDWDLSSTYGRNEAEQGTTHNQNPSLGEATPNSFTSGTWISTELTTNLDFKRGFDIGLQKPLDVSYGLEHRRDTYEVQAGDYESYANGGYCIAPGNCASSGAQVTNGISPDEESSASRNSVASYVDVGFNPVPDWYVGSALRYEHYNQGVGATRSGKLTTRYDFTPQFAVRATVSNGFRAPSLANSLFSARSTTYGVVDGVYQSINYGVLPTGSGA
;
A
#
# COMPACT_ATOMS: atom_id res chain seq x y z
N VAL A 1 -2.04 -20.51 -12.38
CA VAL A 1 -2.54 -19.29 -11.71
C VAL A 1 -3.56 -19.70 -10.66
N ALA A 2 -3.53 -19.07 -9.48
CA ALA A 2 -4.40 -19.43 -8.35
C ALA A 2 -5.78 -18.74 -8.40
N ALA A 3 -6.01 -17.88 -9.40
CA ALA A 3 -7.19 -17.04 -9.52
C ALA A 3 -8.54 -17.78 -9.59
N ALA A 4 -8.56 -19.02 -10.09
CA ALA A 4 -9.79 -19.82 -10.09
C ALA A 4 -10.23 -20.27 -8.69
N GLN A 5 -9.30 -20.34 -7.72
CA GLN A 5 -9.57 -20.76 -6.34
C GLN A 5 -9.69 -19.55 -5.39
N TYR A 6 -8.86 -18.52 -5.58
CA TYR A 6 -8.71 -17.43 -4.62
C TYR A 6 -9.07 -16.05 -5.20
N GLY A 7 -9.73 -16.00 -6.36
CA GLY A 7 -10.17 -14.75 -6.98
C GLY A 7 -9.11 -14.00 -7.78
N SER A 8 -9.51 -12.87 -8.36
CA SER A 8 -8.71 -12.11 -9.33
C SER A 8 -7.31 -11.73 -8.86
N ASP A 9 -7.15 -11.49 -7.57
CA ASP A 9 -5.92 -10.94 -7.01
C ASP A 9 -4.85 -12.02 -6.81
N ALA A 10 -5.28 -13.28 -6.76
CA ALA A 10 -4.40 -14.43 -6.77
C ALA A 10 -3.78 -14.73 -8.15
N ILE A 11 -3.90 -13.81 -9.13
CA ILE A 11 -3.24 -13.93 -10.43
C ILE A 11 -1.71 -13.92 -10.29
N ALA A 12 -1.19 -13.15 -9.32
CA ALA A 12 0.24 -13.05 -9.02
C ALA A 12 0.75 -14.18 -8.12
N GLY A 13 -0.14 -15.02 -7.58
CA GLY A 13 0.18 -16.07 -6.61
C GLY A 13 -0.60 -15.89 -5.30
N VAL A 14 -0.43 -16.84 -4.40
CA VAL A 14 -1.04 -16.83 -3.06
C VAL A 14 0.04 -17.17 -2.05
N ILE A 15 0.10 -16.40 -0.97
CA ILE A 15 0.92 -16.69 0.20
C ILE A 15 -0.05 -17.08 1.30
N ASN A 16 0.09 -18.31 1.81
CA ASN A 16 -0.67 -18.73 2.98
C ASN A 16 0.15 -18.41 4.23
N VAL A 17 -0.37 -17.54 5.09
CA VAL A 17 0.25 -17.15 6.35
C VAL A 17 -0.53 -17.78 7.47
N ILE A 18 0.10 -18.72 8.19
CA ILE A 18 -0.46 -19.31 9.40
C ILE A 18 -0.04 -18.45 10.58
N LEU A 19 -1.00 -17.81 11.24
CA LEU A 19 -0.75 -16.97 12.40
C LEU A 19 -0.44 -17.85 13.63
N LYS A 20 0.41 -17.33 14.51
CA LYS A 20 0.68 -18.00 15.79
C LYS A 20 -0.59 -18.05 16.63
N ALA A 21 -0.79 -19.19 17.28
CA ALA A 21 -1.92 -19.49 18.14
C ALA A 21 -1.42 -20.33 19.34
N ASP A 22 -0.50 -19.75 20.10
CA ASP A 22 0.05 -20.35 21.33
C ASP A 22 0.14 -19.30 22.45
N THR A 23 0.56 -19.69 23.66
CA THR A 23 0.70 -18.76 24.81
C THR A 23 2.14 -18.27 25.01
N SER A 24 3.03 -18.62 24.08
CA SER A 24 4.43 -18.23 24.14
C SER A 24 4.59 -16.73 23.90
N GLY A 25 5.76 -16.21 24.24
CA GLY A 25 6.11 -14.82 23.98
C GLY A 25 7.50 -14.70 23.39
N THR A 26 7.69 -13.71 22.54
CA THR A 26 8.98 -13.40 21.93
C THR A 26 9.26 -11.90 22.01
N SER A 27 10.53 -11.58 22.17
CA SER A 27 11.06 -10.22 22.09
C SER A 27 12.30 -10.26 21.20
N VAL A 28 12.32 -9.46 20.14
CA VAL A 28 13.42 -9.38 19.19
C VAL A 28 13.80 -7.92 19.04
N THR A 29 15.07 -7.62 19.29
CA THR A 29 15.65 -6.30 19.07
C THR A 29 16.62 -6.39 17.91
N ASN A 30 16.41 -5.58 16.87
CA ASN A 30 17.37 -5.41 15.78
C ASN A 30 17.97 -4.00 15.85
N ALA A 31 19.28 -3.91 15.74
CA ALA A 31 20.00 -2.64 15.60
C ALA A 31 20.95 -2.73 14.41
N GLY A 32 21.01 -1.67 13.62
CA GLY A 32 21.82 -1.60 12.41
C GLY A 32 22.45 -0.23 12.21
N LEU A 33 23.62 -0.23 11.56
CA LEU A 33 24.33 0.96 11.14
C LEU A 33 24.81 0.79 9.70
N GLY A 34 24.53 1.78 8.85
CA GLY A 34 25.07 1.83 7.48
C GLY A 34 26.59 1.94 7.49
N TYR A 35 27.24 1.44 6.44
CA TYR A 35 28.72 1.47 6.30
C TYR A 35 29.34 2.87 6.40
N ASP A 36 28.59 3.90 6.02
CA ASP A 36 29.02 5.30 6.12
C ASP A 36 28.78 5.92 7.52
N GLY A 37 28.23 5.14 8.46
CA GLY A 37 27.91 5.56 9.82
C GLY A 37 26.68 6.46 9.96
N LYS A 38 25.96 6.74 8.88
CA LYS A 38 24.87 7.74 8.86
C LYS A 38 23.48 7.12 9.03
N LYS A 39 23.29 5.92 8.50
CA LYS A 39 22.02 5.21 8.55
C LYS A 39 21.88 4.34 9.80
N GLN A 40 21.33 4.88 10.86
CA GLN A 40 20.99 4.10 12.06
C GLN A 40 19.60 3.48 11.90
N THR A 41 19.43 2.25 12.39
CA THR A 41 18.13 1.59 12.45
C THR A 41 18.00 0.87 13.78
N VAL A 42 16.85 1.04 14.44
CA VAL A 42 16.47 0.29 15.62
C VAL A 42 15.06 -0.24 15.40
N GLN A 43 14.86 -1.52 15.70
CA GLN A 43 13.56 -2.18 15.64
C GLN A 43 13.35 -3.02 16.88
N GLN A 44 12.17 -2.95 17.46
CA GLN A 44 11.73 -3.80 18.55
C GLN A 44 10.44 -4.50 18.14
N SER A 45 10.48 -5.82 18.11
CA SER A 45 9.32 -6.67 17.88
C SER A 45 8.96 -7.41 19.17
N LEU A 46 7.70 -7.39 19.56
CA LEU A 46 7.15 -8.07 20.72
C LEU A 46 5.95 -8.89 20.28
N ASN A 47 5.81 -10.09 20.82
CA ASN A 47 4.63 -10.90 20.64
C ASN A 47 4.35 -11.71 21.91
N LYS A 48 3.07 -11.86 22.27
CA LYS A 48 2.65 -12.64 23.43
C LYS A 48 1.22 -13.14 23.27
N GLY A 49 1.03 -14.43 23.56
CA GLY A 49 -0.28 -15.06 23.63
C GLY A 49 -0.84 -15.25 25.04
N PHE A 50 -2.16 -15.30 25.12
CA PHE A 50 -2.96 -15.50 26.33
C PHE A 50 -4.12 -16.42 26.02
N GLU A 51 -4.46 -17.28 26.97
CA GLU A 51 -5.69 -18.09 26.89
C GLU A 51 -6.91 -17.20 27.17
N ILE A 52 -8.01 -17.47 26.47
CA ILE A 52 -9.31 -16.83 26.69
C ILE A 52 -10.41 -17.90 26.67
N GLY A 53 -11.26 -17.90 27.71
CA GLY A 53 -12.32 -18.90 27.84
C GLY A 53 -11.80 -20.34 27.89
N ASP A 54 -12.61 -21.27 27.42
CA ASP A 54 -12.29 -22.69 27.40
C ASP A 54 -11.64 -23.10 26.06
N GLY A 55 -10.31 -22.97 25.99
CA GLY A 55 -9.52 -23.37 24.81
C GLY A 55 -9.34 -22.30 23.75
N GLY A 56 -9.81 -21.07 23.99
CA GLY A 56 -9.54 -19.94 23.12
C GLY A 56 -8.17 -19.32 23.36
N ILE A 57 -7.70 -18.56 22.37
CA ILE A 57 -6.43 -17.87 22.42
C ILE A 57 -6.54 -16.47 21.84
N VAL A 58 -5.80 -15.53 22.45
CA VAL A 58 -5.53 -14.21 21.87
C VAL A 58 -4.03 -13.99 21.87
N GLN A 59 -3.52 -13.60 20.71
CA GLN A 59 -2.12 -13.33 20.46
C GLN A 59 -1.98 -11.86 20.09
N LEU A 60 -1.14 -11.13 20.81
CA LEU A 60 -0.87 -9.72 20.58
C LEU A 60 0.52 -9.55 19.98
N ALA A 61 0.67 -8.62 19.05
CA ALA A 61 1.94 -8.30 18.40
C ALA A 61 2.14 -6.78 18.33
N LEU A 62 3.39 -6.37 18.51
CA LEU A 62 3.87 -5.01 18.31
C LEU A 62 5.19 -5.06 17.56
N ASP A 63 5.34 -4.24 16.54
CA ASP A 63 6.61 -3.97 15.87
C ASP A 63 6.81 -2.46 15.77
N ALA A 64 7.90 -1.95 16.33
CA ALA A 64 8.25 -0.54 16.24
C ALA A 64 9.64 -0.41 15.62
N ARG A 65 9.75 0.38 14.55
CA ARG A 65 11.00 0.62 13.83
C ARG A 65 11.24 2.11 13.66
N SER A 66 12.46 2.55 13.96
CA SER A 66 12.96 3.86 13.57
C SER A 66 14.23 3.69 12.74
N GLN A 67 14.31 4.40 11.63
CA GLN A 67 15.44 4.43 10.72
C GLN A 67 15.76 5.87 10.35
N ASN A 68 17.02 6.28 10.49
CA ASN A 68 17.49 7.55 9.94
C ASN A 68 17.65 7.46 8.42
N ASP A 69 17.52 8.59 7.75
CA ASP A 69 17.81 8.69 6.33
C ASP A 69 19.31 8.51 6.05
N ASP A 70 19.62 8.26 4.79
CA ASP A 70 20.95 8.47 4.27
C ASP A 70 20.92 9.27 2.97
N ASN A 71 22.07 9.88 2.67
CA ASN A 71 22.23 10.69 1.48
C ASN A 71 23.56 10.37 0.81
N LYS A 72 23.49 9.92 -0.44
CA LYS A 72 24.61 9.58 -1.29
C LYS A 72 24.92 10.66 -2.32
N ALA A 73 24.27 11.82 -2.24
CA ALA A 73 24.58 12.96 -3.11
C ALA A 73 26.00 13.47 -2.86
N SER A 74 26.72 13.70 -3.96
CA SER A 74 28.03 14.35 -3.93
C SER A 74 27.90 15.84 -3.57
N ALA A 75 29.05 16.50 -3.39
CA ALA A 75 29.09 17.96 -3.37
C ALA A 75 28.37 18.54 -4.60
N ASN A 76 27.64 19.64 -4.38
CA ASN A 76 27.07 20.41 -5.47
C ASN A 76 28.16 21.12 -6.27
N GLY A 77 27.86 21.48 -7.52
CA GLY A 77 28.76 22.23 -8.39
C GLY A 77 28.51 23.74 -8.37
N TYR A 78 27.85 24.27 -7.34
CA TYR A 78 27.47 25.69 -7.29
C TYR A 78 28.65 26.58 -6.87
N SER A 79 28.71 27.77 -7.47
CA SER A 79 29.60 28.86 -7.07
C SER A 79 29.09 29.57 -5.80
N TYR A 80 29.96 30.36 -5.17
CA TYR A 80 29.59 31.16 -3.99
C TYR A 80 28.49 32.18 -4.32
N GLU A 81 28.52 32.75 -5.51
CA GLU A 81 27.51 33.69 -6.00
C GLU A 81 26.13 33.03 -6.12
N GLN A 82 26.10 31.72 -6.38
CA GLN A 82 24.87 30.96 -6.54
C GLN A 82 24.30 30.48 -5.20
N ALA A 83 25.14 29.93 -4.32
CA ALA A 83 24.73 29.19 -3.12
C ALA A 83 25.38 29.68 -1.81
N TYR A 84 26.08 30.81 -1.84
CA TYR A 84 26.82 31.38 -0.70
C TYR A 84 27.71 30.32 -0.03
N ASP A 85 27.66 30.22 1.31
CA ASP A 85 28.44 29.28 2.11
C ASP A 85 28.08 27.80 1.86
N LEU A 86 27.07 27.51 1.02
CA LEU A 86 26.69 26.15 0.61
C LEU A 86 27.35 25.70 -0.71
N ALA A 87 28.12 26.57 -1.37
CA ALA A 87 28.91 26.21 -2.54
C ALA A 87 29.89 25.07 -2.24
N GLY A 88 29.94 24.06 -3.13
CA GLY A 88 30.83 22.90 -3.00
C GLY A 88 30.48 21.94 -1.84
N LYS A 89 29.33 22.12 -1.18
CA LYS A 89 28.82 21.20 -0.13
C LYS A 89 27.78 20.24 -0.71
N SER A 90 27.54 19.11 -0.04
CA SER A 90 26.40 18.26 -0.39
C SER A 90 25.12 18.93 0.11
N THR A 91 24.30 19.43 -0.82
CA THR A 91 23.04 20.15 -0.51
C THR A 91 21.80 19.47 -1.08
N TYR A 92 21.97 18.56 -2.02
CA TYR A 92 20.88 17.75 -2.56
C TYR A 92 20.46 16.71 -1.52
N GLY A 93 19.18 16.65 -1.16
CA GLY A 93 18.58 15.52 -0.48
C GLY A 93 18.03 14.48 -1.47
N GLY A 94 17.63 13.31 -0.97
CA GLY A 94 16.79 12.39 -1.74
C GLY A 94 17.52 11.26 -2.45
N TYR A 95 18.85 11.30 -2.51
CA TYR A 95 19.68 10.28 -3.14
C TYR A 95 20.07 9.20 -2.13
N GLY A 96 19.08 8.50 -1.57
CA GLY A 96 19.27 7.48 -0.54
C GLY A 96 17.94 6.95 -0.02
N THR A 97 17.97 6.22 1.08
CA THR A 97 16.78 5.74 1.77
C THR A 97 16.19 6.82 2.68
N PRO A 98 14.86 6.91 2.77
CA PRO A 98 14.20 7.90 3.62
C PRO A 98 14.39 7.56 5.11
N LYS A 99 14.23 8.60 5.93
CA LYS A 99 13.99 8.44 7.36
C LYS A 99 12.60 7.82 7.50
N THR A 100 12.45 6.83 8.36
CA THR A 100 11.17 6.13 8.52
C THR A 100 10.93 5.78 9.98
N ASN A 101 9.77 6.17 10.48
CA ASN A 101 9.22 5.66 11.72
C ASN A 101 8.00 4.79 11.37
N LEU A 102 7.96 3.58 11.90
CA LEU A 102 6.90 2.60 11.69
C LEU A 102 6.48 2.04 13.04
N LEU A 103 5.18 2.01 13.28
CA LEU A 103 4.56 1.26 14.35
C LEU A 103 3.53 0.33 13.73
N THR A 104 3.65 -0.97 13.96
CA THR A 104 2.64 -1.97 13.60
C THR A 104 2.14 -2.65 14.85
N LEU A 105 0.82 -2.68 15.02
CA LEU A 105 0.13 -3.42 16.07
C LEU A 105 -0.72 -4.49 15.41
N GLY A 106 -0.87 -5.62 16.08
CA GLY A 106 -1.76 -6.67 15.61
C GLY A 106 -2.29 -7.53 16.73
N TYR A 107 -3.42 -8.17 16.45
CA TYR A 107 -3.86 -9.30 17.24
C TYR A 107 -4.36 -10.43 16.34
N ASN A 108 -4.30 -11.65 16.87
CA ASN A 108 -4.95 -12.83 16.31
C ASN A 108 -5.73 -13.52 17.44
N ALA A 109 -6.96 -13.91 17.20
CA ALA A 109 -7.82 -14.52 18.20
C ALA A 109 -8.63 -15.67 17.60
N GLU A 110 -8.75 -16.75 18.37
CA GLU A 110 -9.63 -17.88 18.09
C GLU A 110 -10.35 -18.25 19.38
N LEU A 111 -11.66 -18.41 19.32
CA LEU A 111 -12.51 -18.72 20.46
C LEU A 111 -13.46 -19.87 20.08
N PRO A 112 -13.16 -21.10 20.53
CA PRO A 112 -14.10 -22.19 20.48
C PRO A 112 -15.35 -21.84 21.31
N ILE A 113 -16.53 -21.98 20.71
CA ILE A 113 -17.82 -21.77 21.39
C ILE A 113 -18.37 -23.12 21.86
N ASP A 114 -18.25 -24.13 21.01
CA ASP A 114 -18.55 -25.53 21.28
C ASP A 114 -17.76 -26.44 20.32
N ASP A 115 -17.99 -27.75 20.39
CA ASP A 115 -17.29 -28.76 19.57
C ASP A 115 -17.47 -28.58 18.05
N SER A 116 -18.52 -27.85 17.64
CA SER A 116 -18.92 -27.69 16.24
C SER A 116 -18.72 -26.28 15.70
N PHE A 117 -18.41 -25.30 16.56
CA PHE A 117 -18.39 -23.89 16.18
C PHE A 117 -17.27 -23.11 16.87
N SER A 118 -16.51 -22.33 16.09
CA SER A 118 -15.45 -21.45 16.57
C SER A 118 -15.56 -20.08 15.91
N LEU A 119 -15.34 -19.04 16.70
CA LEU A 119 -15.17 -17.67 16.23
C LEU A 119 -13.68 -17.38 16.07
N TYR A 120 -13.33 -16.56 15.11
CA TYR A 120 -11.96 -16.06 14.96
C TYR A 120 -11.96 -14.60 14.51
N SER A 121 -10.87 -13.92 14.84
CA SER A 121 -10.64 -12.55 14.43
C SER A 121 -9.15 -12.24 14.39
N PHE A 122 -8.71 -11.45 13.41
CA PHE A 122 -7.36 -10.90 13.42
C PHE A 122 -7.34 -9.49 12.86
N THR A 123 -6.38 -8.69 13.30
CA THR A 123 -6.19 -7.32 12.83
C THR A 123 -4.71 -6.99 12.71
N THR A 124 -4.43 -6.04 11.82
CA THR A 124 -3.18 -5.30 11.76
C THR A 124 -3.49 -3.82 11.60
N TYR A 125 -2.81 -2.99 12.37
CA TYR A 125 -2.78 -1.54 12.19
C TYR A 125 -1.32 -1.13 12.05
N SER A 126 -0.99 -0.32 11.06
CA SER A 126 0.33 0.25 10.87
C SER A 126 0.25 1.75 10.67
N HIS A 127 1.06 2.49 11.40
CA HIS A 127 1.32 3.90 11.16
C HIS A 127 2.76 4.06 10.69
N ARG A 128 2.96 4.71 9.54
CA ARG A 128 4.28 4.94 8.95
C ARG A 128 4.42 6.37 8.48
N LYS A 129 5.39 7.08 9.04
CA LYS A 129 5.88 8.35 8.48
C LYS A 129 7.24 8.17 7.85
N ALA A 130 7.34 8.44 6.55
CA ALA A 130 8.59 8.43 5.80
C ALA A 130 8.92 9.83 5.31
N GLU A 131 10.16 10.29 5.50
CA GLU A 131 10.62 11.64 5.16
C GLU A 131 11.91 11.57 4.35
N GLN A 132 12.06 12.48 3.38
CA GLN A 132 13.28 12.58 2.60
C GLN A 132 13.54 14.02 2.18
N GLY A 133 14.79 14.48 2.26
CA GLY A 133 15.17 15.74 1.61
C GLY A 133 15.06 15.63 0.08
N GLN A 134 14.92 16.77 -0.60
CA GLN A 134 14.80 16.84 -2.06
C GLN A 134 15.88 17.73 -2.68
N ASN A 135 15.78 18.02 -3.98
CA ASN A 135 16.76 18.89 -4.64
C ASN A 135 16.85 20.25 -3.95
N PHE A 136 18.07 20.78 -3.80
CA PHE A 136 18.31 22.11 -3.23
C PHE A 136 17.71 23.23 -4.10
N ARG A 137 17.16 24.26 -3.46
CA ARG A 137 16.67 25.50 -4.10
C ARG A 137 17.67 26.61 -3.83
N LEU A 138 18.23 27.16 -4.90
CA LEU A 138 19.16 28.28 -4.80
C LEU A 138 18.42 29.53 -4.32
N PRO A 139 19.04 30.40 -3.51
CA PRO A 139 18.45 31.68 -3.12
C PRO A 139 18.28 32.66 -4.30
N THR A 140 18.95 32.41 -5.42
CA THR A 140 19.02 33.31 -6.58
C THR A 140 17.96 33.04 -7.65
N ILE A 141 17.17 31.97 -7.54
CA ILE A 141 16.11 31.65 -8.50
C ILE A 141 14.78 32.32 -8.11
N THR A 142 13.93 32.59 -9.10
CA THR A 142 12.63 33.25 -8.91
C THR A 142 11.72 32.51 -7.93
N ASN A 143 11.87 31.19 -7.81
CA ASN A 143 11.05 30.35 -6.95
C ASN A 143 11.62 30.15 -5.54
N THR A 144 12.51 31.03 -5.07
CA THR A 144 12.96 31.02 -3.68
C THR A 144 12.65 32.36 -3.03
N ILE A 145 11.79 32.33 -2.02
CA ILE A 145 11.55 33.50 -1.19
C ILE A 145 12.66 33.56 -0.15
N THR A 146 13.45 34.63 -0.18
CA THR A 146 14.63 34.82 0.69
C THR A 146 14.36 35.68 1.92
N THR A 147 13.18 36.30 2.00
CA THR A 147 12.77 37.23 3.06
C THR A 147 11.48 36.79 3.74
N GLY A 148 11.09 37.48 4.82
CA GLY A 148 9.91 37.16 5.61
C GLY A 148 10.10 35.99 6.59
N PRO A 149 9.06 35.60 7.34
CA PRO A 149 9.15 34.62 8.43
C PRO A 149 9.59 33.22 7.99
N ASN A 150 9.23 32.82 6.77
CA ASN A 150 9.57 31.53 6.19
C ASN A 150 10.56 31.65 5.01
N GLY A 151 11.28 32.77 4.92
CA GLY A 151 12.28 33.01 3.88
C GLY A 151 13.58 32.22 4.10
N TYR A 152 14.26 31.86 3.01
CA TYR A 152 15.52 31.14 3.03
C TYR A 152 16.65 31.94 2.36
N PRO A 153 17.35 32.83 3.10
CA PRO A 153 18.38 33.69 2.54
C PRO A 153 19.52 32.95 1.84
N ALA A 154 19.86 31.76 2.33
CA ALA A 154 20.93 30.93 1.77
C ALA A 154 20.43 29.85 0.78
N GLY A 155 19.12 29.80 0.50
CA GLY A 155 18.48 28.67 -0.15
C GLY A 155 18.12 27.56 0.82
N TYR A 156 17.47 26.51 0.32
CA TYR A 156 16.91 25.46 1.17
C TYR A 156 16.72 24.12 0.46
N THR A 157 16.55 23.06 1.24
CA THR A 157 16.25 21.71 0.76
C THR A 157 14.87 21.33 1.29
N PRO A 158 13.81 21.35 0.47
CA PRO A 158 12.50 20.89 0.91
C PRO A 158 12.53 19.41 1.28
N THR A 159 11.73 19.03 2.26
CA THR A 159 11.56 17.65 2.70
C THR A 159 10.17 17.20 2.31
N TRP A 160 10.06 16.17 1.47
CA TRP A 160 8.77 15.54 1.20
C TRP A 160 8.53 14.40 2.19
N TYR A 161 7.28 14.15 2.52
CA TYR A 161 6.89 13.06 3.39
C TYR A 161 5.68 12.30 2.83
N ILE A 162 5.58 11.04 3.27
CA ILE A 162 4.35 10.25 3.21
C ILE A 162 4.02 9.87 4.65
N ASP A 163 2.82 10.22 5.08
CA ASP A 163 2.24 9.83 6.37
C ASP A 163 1.10 8.86 6.09
N GLU A 164 1.24 7.62 6.54
CA GLU A 164 0.37 6.52 6.14
C GLU A 164 -0.21 5.79 7.35
N ASP A 165 -1.54 5.65 7.36
CA ASP A 165 -2.28 4.78 8.26
C ASP A 165 -2.89 3.63 7.45
N ASP A 166 -2.45 2.42 7.74
CA ASP A 166 -2.93 1.17 7.14
C ASP A 166 -3.61 0.31 8.21
N PHE A 167 -4.80 -0.18 7.91
CA PHE A 167 -5.63 -0.94 8.83
C PHE A 167 -6.30 -2.10 8.10
N GLN A 168 -6.26 -3.29 8.70
CA GLN A 168 -7.03 -4.45 8.28
C GLN A 168 -7.61 -5.15 9.50
N ALA A 169 -8.87 -5.56 9.41
CA ALA A 169 -9.52 -6.43 10.38
C ALA A 169 -10.36 -7.50 9.68
N ALA A 170 -10.24 -8.73 10.14
CA ALA A 170 -11.04 -9.86 9.69
C ALA A 170 -11.78 -10.46 10.88
N PHE A 171 -13.06 -10.77 10.69
CA PHE A 171 -13.90 -11.45 11.66
C PHE A 171 -14.61 -12.60 10.95
N GLY A 172 -14.64 -13.76 11.58
CA GLY A 172 -15.29 -14.92 11.00
C GLY A 172 -15.75 -15.95 12.01
N GLY A 173 -16.59 -16.85 11.53
CA GLY A 173 -17.03 -18.04 12.23
C GLY A 173 -16.85 -19.24 11.32
N LYS A 174 -16.41 -20.36 11.90
CA LYS A 174 -16.24 -21.63 11.19
C LYS A 174 -16.80 -22.77 12.01
N GLY A 175 -17.25 -23.81 11.35
CA GLY A 175 -17.84 -24.94 12.05
C GLY A 175 -18.30 -26.07 11.15
N THR A 176 -19.07 -26.99 11.74
CA THR A 176 -19.69 -28.11 11.04
C THR A 176 -21.21 -27.98 11.05
N LEU A 177 -21.84 -28.24 9.91
CA LEU A 177 -23.29 -28.33 9.75
C LEU A 177 -23.64 -29.64 9.04
N GLY A 178 -24.01 -30.65 9.81
CA GLY A 178 -24.14 -32.02 9.30
C GLY A 178 -22.78 -32.54 8.88
N GLU A 179 -22.64 -32.91 7.60
CA GLU A 179 -21.38 -33.39 7.02
C GLU A 179 -20.58 -32.29 6.29
N TRP A 180 -21.03 -31.04 6.36
CA TRP A 180 -20.36 -29.91 5.72
C TRP A 180 -19.57 -29.11 6.74
N ASP A 181 -18.30 -28.86 6.45
CA ASP A 181 -17.56 -27.76 7.05
C ASP A 181 -18.02 -26.46 6.40
N TRP A 182 -18.16 -25.40 7.19
CA TRP A 182 -18.47 -24.06 6.69
C TRP A 182 -17.57 -23.00 7.33
N ASP A 183 -17.32 -21.93 6.59
CA ASP A 183 -16.65 -20.71 7.09
C ASP A 183 -17.37 -19.48 6.53
N LEU A 184 -17.75 -18.54 7.40
CA LEU A 184 -18.25 -17.23 7.02
C LEU A 184 -17.30 -16.19 7.59
N SER A 185 -16.73 -15.37 6.72
CA SER A 185 -15.77 -14.33 7.10
C SER A 185 -16.05 -13.00 6.42
N SER A 186 -15.65 -11.92 7.08
CA SER A 186 -15.63 -10.58 6.51
C SER A 186 -14.34 -9.89 6.88
N THR A 187 -13.64 -9.37 5.88
CA THR A 187 -12.38 -8.63 6.02
C THR A 187 -12.59 -7.21 5.52
N TYR A 188 -12.28 -6.23 6.35
CA TYR A 188 -12.22 -4.84 5.96
C TYR A 188 -10.77 -4.34 6.02
N GLY A 189 -10.33 -3.70 4.94
CA GLY A 189 -9.04 -3.03 4.83
C GLY A 189 -9.22 -1.54 4.48
N ARG A 190 -8.37 -0.69 5.03
CA ARG A 190 -8.26 0.73 4.70
C ARG A 190 -6.80 1.17 4.75
N ASN A 191 -6.34 1.81 3.68
CA ASN A 191 -5.07 2.52 3.64
C ASN A 191 -5.33 3.99 3.30
N GLU A 192 -4.84 4.89 4.15
CA GLU A 192 -4.80 6.32 3.90
C GLU A 192 -3.34 6.77 3.84
N ALA A 193 -2.96 7.39 2.74
CA ALA A 193 -1.63 7.96 2.56
C ALA A 193 -1.76 9.46 2.29
N GLU A 194 -1.33 10.28 3.24
CA GLU A 194 -1.14 11.71 3.05
C GLU A 194 0.27 11.96 2.48
N GLN A 195 0.35 12.76 1.42
CA GLN A 195 1.61 13.30 0.94
C GLN A 195 1.70 14.78 1.26
N GLY A 196 2.87 15.21 1.71
CA GLY A 196 3.12 16.62 1.91
C GLY A 196 4.59 16.98 1.88
N THR A 197 4.88 18.24 2.18
CA THR A 197 6.23 18.78 2.28
C THR A 197 6.39 19.64 3.52
N THR A 198 7.59 19.64 4.09
CA THR A 198 8.05 20.57 5.12
C THR A 198 9.34 21.27 4.63
N HIS A 199 9.73 22.35 5.31
CA HIS A 199 10.85 23.19 4.89
C HIS A 199 10.72 23.63 3.42
N ASN A 200 9.51 23.97 3.01
CA ASN A 200 9.17 24.23 1.63
C ASN A 200 8.51 25.60 1.47
N GLN A 201 8.24 26.03 0.24
CA GLN A 201 7.55 27.29 -0.03
C GLN A 201 6.60 27.14 -1.22
N ASN A 202 5.51 27.90 -1.20
CA ASN A 202 4.79 28.33 -2.38
C ASN A 202 5.25 29.76 -2.72
N PRO A 203 6.18 29.93 -3.66
CA PRO A 203 6.81 31.22 -3.90
C PRO A 203 5.85 32.23 -4.53
N SER A 204 4.74 31.80 -5.15
CA SER A 204 3.72 32.71 -5.65
C SER A 204 2.99 33.50 -4.55
N LEU A 205 3.11 33.09 -3.28
CA LEU A 205 2.54 33.79 -2.13
C LEU A 205 3.50 34.85 -1.53
N GLY A 206 4.74 34.96 -2.03
CA GLY A 206 5.75 35.86 -1.47
C GLY A 206 6.05 35.57 0.00
N GLU A 207 6.25 36.61 0.82
CA GLU A 207 6.57 36.48 2.24
C GLU A 207 5.44 35.84 3.09
N ALA A 208 4.23 35.72 2.54
CA ALA A 208 3.11 35.05 3.19
C ALA A 208 3.16 33.51 3.05
N THR A 209 4.12 32.94 2.32
CA THR A 209 4.24 31.50 2.16
C THR A 209 4.34 30.77 3.52
N PRO A 210 3.55 29.71 3.75
CA PRO A 210 3.83 28.72 4.79
C PRO A 210 5.15 28.00 4.53
N ASN A 211 5.59 27.19 5.49
CA ASN A 211 6.76 26.31 5.36
C ASN A 211 6.44 24.81 5.32
N SER A 212 5.15 24.45 5.39
CA SER A 212 4.63 23.08 5.38
C SER A 212 3.32 23.04 4.60
N PHE A 213 3.11 21.97 3.85
CA PHE A 213 1.96 21.80 2.96
C PHE A 213 1.54 20.34 2.87
N THR A 214 0.27 20.03 3.11
CA THR A 214 -0.35 18.80 2.62
C THR A 214 -0.62 18.98 1.13
N SER A 215 -0.09 18.07 0.31
CA SER A 215 -0.25 18.09 -1.15
C SER A 215 -1.46 17.29 -1.63
N GLY A 216 -1.89 16.29 -0.86
CA GLY A 216 -3.10 15.52 -1.11
C GLY A 216 -3.10 14.20 -0.37
N THR A 217 -4.25 13.54 -0.36
CA THR A 217 -4.47 12.29 0.39
C THR A 217 -5.13 11.25 -0.51
N TRP A 218 -4.57 10.04 -0.52
CA TRP A 218 -5.13 8.89 -1.25
C TRP A 218 -5.67 7.86 -0.26
N ILE A 219 -6.94 7.53 -0.39
CA ILE A 219 -7.64 6.61 0.50
C ILE A 219 -8.13 5.42 -0.32
N SER A 220 -7.77 4.20 0.09
CA SER A 220 -8.28 2.96 -0.49
C SER A 220 -8.98 2.15 0.59
N THR A 221 -10.14 1.59 0.27
CA THR A 221 -10.80 0.61 1.15
C THR A 221 -11.22 -0.63 0.38
N GLU A 222 -11.24 -1.76 1.08
CA GLU A 222 -11.73 -3.03 0.57
C GLU A 222 -12.55 -3.71 1.66
N LEU A 223 -13.76 -4.17 1.32
CA LEU A 223 -14.57 -5.04 2.14
C LEU A 223 -14.82 -6.33 1.38
N THR A 224 -14.35 -7.46 1.89
CA THR A 224 -14.52 -8.78 1.30
C THR A 224 -15.23 -9.71 2.28
N THR A 225 -16.37 -10.26 1.86
CA THR A 225 -17.14 -11.27 2.60
C THR A 225 -17.11 -12.58 1.85
N ASN A 226 -16.68 -13.66 2.53
CA ASN A 226 -16.65 -15.01 1.98
C ASN A 226 -17.59 -15.93 2.76
N LEU A 227 -18.28 -16.79 2.03
CA LEU A 227 -19.00 -17.93 2.58
C LEU A 227 -18.52 -19.20 1.86
N ASP A 228 -17.84 -20.06 2.60
CA ASP A 228 -17.18 -21.27 2.13
C ASP A 228 -17.90 -22.50 2.69
N PHE A 229 -17.98 -23.54 1.87
CA PHE A 229 -18.42 -24.87 2.27
C PHE A 229 -17.47 -25.93 1.74
N LYS A 230 -17.21 -26.96 2.55
CA LYS A 230 -16.38 -28.11 2.18
C LYS A 230 -16.99 -29.41 2.68
N ARG A 231 -16.91 -30.46 1.87
CA ARG A 231 -17.26 -31.83 2.26
C ARG A 231 -16.47 -32.86 1.47
N GLY A 232 -16.07 -33.93 2.15
CA GLY A 232 -15.57 -35.14 1.52
C GLY A 232 -16.72 -36.13 1.23
N PHE A 233 -16.74 -36.72 0.04
CA PHE A 233 -17.69 -37.77 -0.33
C PHE A 233 -16.97 -39.09 -0.54
N ASP A 234 -17.41 -40.12 0.17
CA ASP A 234 -17.01 -41.49 -0.14
C ASP A 234 -17.78 -41.99 -1.36
N ILE A 235 -17.09 -42.07 -2.49
CA ILE A 235 -17.64 -42.52 -3.78
C ILE A 235 -17.03 -43.85 -4.24
N GLY A 236 -16.46 -44.63 -3.31
CA GLY A 236 -15.81 -45.91 -3.62
C GLY A 236 -14.39 -45.78 -4.19
N LEU A 237 -13.76 -44.61 -4.07
CA LEU A 237 -12.33 -44.41 -4.32
C LEU A 237 -11.53 -44.64 -3.03
N GLN A 238 -10.21 -44.87 -3.15
CA GLN A 238 -9.37 -45.05 -1.95
C GLN A 238 -9.24 -43.80 -1.07
N LYS A 239 -9.42 -42.62 -1.66
CA LYS A 239 -9.49 -41.35 -0.93
C LYS A 239 -10.82 -40.66 -1.29
N PRO A 240 -11.46 -39.95 -0.34
CA PRO A 240 -12.70 -39.23 -0.61
C PRO A 240 -12.56 -38.24 -1.77
N LEU A 241 -13.68 -37.98 -2.44
CA LEU A 241 -13.85 -36.84 -3.33
C LEU A 241 -14.01 -35.59 -2.46
N ASP A 242 -13.04 -34.69 -2.49
CA ASP A 242 -13.14 -33.38 -1.86
C ASP A 242 -13.96 -32.46 -2.76
N VAL A 243 -15.03 -31.87 -2.21
CA VAL A 243 -15.83 -30.84 -2.86
C VAL A 243 -15.84 -29.61 -1.98
N SER A 244 -15.46 -28.46 -2.56
CA SER A 244 -15.61 -27.16 -1.94
C SER A 244 -16.40 -26.23 -2.86
N TYR A 245 -17.22 -25.36 -2.30
CA TYR A 245 -17.86 -24.28 -3.04
C TYR A 245 -18.04 -23.07 -2.15
N GLY A 246 -18.18 -21.90 -2.75
CA GLY A 246 -18.40 -20.70 -1.96
C GLY A 246 -18.88 -19.52 -2.77
N LEU A 247 -19.25 -18.49 -2.02
CA LEU A 247 -19.71 -17.19 -2.49
C LEU A 247 -18.78 -16.12 -1.93
N GLU A 248 -18.50 -15.11 -2.74
CA GLU A 248 -17.68 -13.97 -2.35
C GLU A 248 -18.38 -12.68 -2.79
N HIS A 249 -18.45 -11.70 -1.90
CA HIS A 249 -18.79 -10.33 -2.23
C HIS A 249 -17.62 -9.44 -1.87
N ARG A 250 -17.22 -8.57 -2.80
CA ARG A 250 -16.20 -7.57 -2.55
C ARG A 250 -16.68 -6.19 -2.94
N ARG A 251 -16.34 -5.20 -2.11
CA ARG A 251 -16.51 -3.78 -2.40
C ARG A 251 -15.18 -3.04 -2.21
N ASP A 252 -14.69 -2.47 -3.31
CA ASP A 252 -13.50 -1.62 -3.33
C ASP A 252 -13.93 -0.15 -3.40
N THR A 253 -13.23 0.74 -2.70
CA THR A 253 -13.32 2.19 -2.93
C THR A 253 -11.92 2.80 -3.06
N TYR A 254 -11.84 3.90 -3.81
CA TYR A 254 -10.65 4.71 -3.93
C TYR A 254 -11.03 6.18 -4.01
N GLU A 255 -10.30 7.02 -3.30
CA GLU A 255 -10.54 8.46 -3.18
C GLU A 255 -9.21 9.22 -3.23
N VAL A 256 -9.23 10.35 -3.91
CA VAL A 256 -8.16 11.35 -3.94
C VAL A 256 -8.73 12.66 -3.44
N GLN A 257 -8.14 13.19 -2.37
CA GLN A 257 -8.54 14.44 -1.73
C GLN A 257 -7.52 15.54 -2.02
N ALA A 258 -7.99 16.78 -2.07
CA ALA A 258 -7.17 17.96 -2.27
C ALA A 258 -6.18 18.18 -1.13
N GLY A 259 -5.07 18.85 -1.45
CA GLY A 259 -4.13 19.37 -0.45
C GLY A 259 -4.61 20.69 0.17
N ASP A 260 -3.75 21.28 1.00
CA ASP A 260 -3.96 22.64 1.53
C ASP A 260 -4.11 23.65 0.39
N TYR A 261 -4.91 24.70 0.56
CA TYR A 261 -5.07 25.73 -0.47
C TYR A 261 -3.71 26.32 -0.90
N GLU A 262 -2.85 26.62 0.07
CA GLU A 262 -1.52 27.18 -0.15
C GLU A 262 -0.58 26.22 -0.89
N SER A 263 -0.90 24.92 -0.95
CA SER A 263 -0.11 23.93 -1.69
C SER A 263 -0.30 24.01 -3.21
N TYR A 264 -1.42 24.57 -3.70
CA TYR A 264 -1.70 24.77 -5.13
C TYR A 264 -2.04 26.21 -5.52
N ALA A 265 -2.21 27.11 -4.55
CA ALA A 265 -2.56 28.50 -4.79
C ALA A 265 -1.58 29.21 -5.73
N ASN A 266 -2.12 30.18 -6.47
CA ASN A 266 -1.33 31.15 -7.22
C ASN A 266 -1.57 32.55 -6.65
N GLY A 267 -0.61 33.05 -5.87
CA GLY A 267 -0.68 34.41 -5.30
C GLY A 267 -0.21 35.52 -6.25
N GLY A 268 0.31 35.17 -7.44
CA GLY A 268 0.74 36.14 -8.44
C GLY A 268 1.97 36.97 -8.06
N TYR A 269 2.73 36.56 -7.04
CA TYR A 269 3.93 37.28 -6.61
C TYR A 269 5.00 37.32 -7.72
N CYS A 270 5.58 38.51 -7.95
CA CYS A 270 6.69 38.70 -8.88
C CYS A 270 7.82 39.47 -8.20
N ILE A 271 9.04 38.96 -8.32
CA ILE A 271 10.25 39.61 -7.78
C ILE A 271 10.56 40.89 -8.58
N ALA A 272 10.26 40.86 -9.88
CA ALA A 272 10.33 42.01 -10.78
C ALA A 272 9.22 41.90 -11.83
N PRO A 273 8.83 42.99 -12.52
CA PRO A 273 7.89 42.94 -13.62
C PRO A 273 8.31 41.90 -14.67
N GLY A 274 7.42 40.94 -14.98
CA GLY A 274 7.70 39.84 -15.91
C GLY A 274 8.51 38.67 -15.34
N ASN A 275 8.96 38.74 -14.08
CA ASN A 275 9.65 37.66 -13.38
C ASN A 275 8.83 37.18 -12.18
N CYS A 276 7.75 36.44 -12.48
CA CYS A 276 6.79 35.97 -11.50
C CYS A 276 7.11 34.56 -11.00
N ALA A 277 6.90 34.33 -9.71
CA ALA A 277 7.09 33.03 -9.11
C ALA A 277 6.02 32.03 -9.57
N SER A 278 6.42 30.77 -9.70
CA SER A 278 5.53 29.67 -10.03
C SER A 278 4.55 29.37 -8.89
N SER A 279 3.35 28.92 -9.24
CA SER A 279 2.29 28.60 -8.28
C SER A 279 2.51 27.25 -7.58
N GLY A 280 1.96 27.16 -6.38
CA GLY A 280 1.95 25.96 -5.55
C GLY A 280 3.25 25.66 -4.81
N ALA A 281 3.17 24.72 -3.89
CA ALA A 281 4.31 24.17 -3.18
C ALA A 281 5.27 23.46 -4.16
N GLN A 282 6.57 23.50 -3.86
CA GLN A 282 7.57 22.85 -4.70
C GLN A 282 7.72 21.37 -4.34
N VAL A 283 8.34 20.57 -5.22
CA VAL A 283 8.44 19.09 -5.12
C VAL A 283 7.11 18.41 -5.43
N THR A 284 6.11 18.59 -4.58
CA THR A 284 4.75 18.08 -4.74
C THR A 284 3.83 19.29 -4.71
N ASN A 285 3.29 19.63 -5.88
CA ASN A 285 2.26 20.66 -5.95
C ASN A 285 0.95 20.07 -5.41
N GLY A 286 0.11 20.90 -4.81
CA GLY A 286 -1.17 20.45 -4.26
C GLY A 286 -2.11 19.92 -5.33
N ILE A 287 -2.84 18.86 -5.00
CA ILE A 287 -4.08 18.48 -5.70
C ILE A 287 -5.12 19.55 -5.38
N SER A 288 -5.69 20.17 -6.42
CA SER A 288 -6.76 21.14 -6.25
C SER A 288 -8.13 20.45 -6.14
N PRO A 289 -9.16 21.12 -5.60
CA PRO A 289 -10.52 20.56 -5.51
C PRO A 289 -11.10 20.07 -6.85
N ASP A 290 -10.71 20.70 -7.97
CA ASP A 290 -11.16 20.30 -9.31
C ASP A 290 -10.53 18.96 -9.77
N GLU A 291 -9.51 18.46 -9.07
CA GLU A 291 -8.78 17.23 -9.35
C GLU A 291 -9.09 16.10 -8.35
N GLU A 292 -9.95 16.37 -7.37
CA GLU A 292 -10.48 15.36 -6.47
C GLU A 292 -11.27 14.31 -7.26
N SER A 293 -11.16 13.06 -6.83
CA SER A 293 -11.90 11.98 -7.47
C SER A 293 -12.22 10.87 -6.49
N SER A 294 -13.34 10.18 -6.73
CA SER A 294 -13.68 8.97 -6.01
C SER A 294 -14.39 7.97 -6.90
N ALA A 295 -14.17 6.68 -6.64
CA ALA A 295 -14.96 5.62 -7.23
C ALA A 295 -15.15 4.46 -6.26
N SER A 296 -16.17 3.65 -6.57
CA SER A 296 -16.38 2.36 -5.92
C SER A 296 -16.72 1.28 -6.94
N ARG A 297 -16.30 0.05 -6.62
CA ARG A 297 -16.56 -1.14 -7.42
C ARG A 297 -17.08 -2.24 -6.52
N ASN A 298 -18.05 -2.99 -7.02
CA ASN A 298 -18.52 -4.22 -6.40
C ASN A 298 -18.20 -5.40 -7.33
N SER A 299 -17.78 -6.51 -6.75
CA SER A 299 -17.78 -7.81 -7.40
C SER A 299 -18.53 -8.85 -6.56
N VAL A 300 -19.21 -9.76 -7.26
CA VAL A 300 -19.83 -10.93 -6.65
C VAL A 300 -19.33 -12.15 -7.40
N ALA A 301 -18.85 -13.15 -6.68
CA ALA A 301 -18.33 -14.37 -7.24
C ALA A 301 -18.98 -15.61 -6.61
N SER A 302 -18.97 -16.67 -7.40
CA SER A 302 -19.25 -18.03 -6.96
C SER A 302 -18.17 -18.95 -7.51
N TYR A 303 -17.72 -19.91 -6.71
CA TYR A 303 -16.72 -20.87 -7.14
C TYR A 303 -17.03 -22.27 -6.63
N VAL A 304 -16.46 -23.24 -7.34
CA VAL A 304 -16.49 -24.66 -6.98
C VAL A 304 -15.12 -25.27 -7.26
N ASP A 305 -14.64 -26.07 -6.33
CA ASP A 305 -13.42 -26.87 -6.42
C ASP A 305 -13.77 -28.34 -6.17
N VAL A 306 -13.18 -29.22 -6.97
CA VAL A 306 -13.34 -30.67 -6.86
C VAL A 306 -11.96 -31.30 -6.94
N GLY A 307 -11.59 -32.09 -5.93
CA GLY A 307 -10.33 -32.82 -5.86
C GLY A 307 -10.56 -34.28 -5.56
N PHE A 308 -9.82 -35.17 -6.22
CA PHE A 308 -9.89 -36.60 -5.94
C PHE A 308 -8.63 -37.34 -6.38
N ASN A 309 -8.52 -38.59 -5.92
CA ASN A 309 -7.46 -39.50 -6.31
C ASN A 309 -8.04 -40.70 -7.07
N PRO A 310 -7.95 -40.74 -8.43
CA PRO A 310 -8.40 -41.90 -9.19
C PRO A 310 -7.68 -43.19 -8.77
N VAL A 311 -6.39 -43.07 -8.44
CA VAL A 311 -5.54 -44.10 -7.83
C VAL A 311 -4.70 -43.46 -6.72
N PRO A 312 -4.11 -44.24 -5.78
CA PRO A 312 -3.53 -43.69 -4.54
C PRO A 312 -2.49 -42.58 -4.74
N ASP A 313 -1.68 -42.74 -5.78
CA ASP A 313 -0.54 -41.87 -6.10
C ASP A 313 -0.87 -40.82 -7.17
N TRP A 314 -2.12 -40.77 -7.65
CA TRP A 314 -2.56 -39.80 -8.65
C TRP A 314 -3.59 -38.86 -8.05
N TYR A 315 -3.28 -37.58 -7.98
CA TYR A 315 -4.22 -36.52 -7.63
C TYR A 315 -4.69 -35.77 -8.87
N VAL A 316 -5.99 -35.49 -8.94
CA VAL A 316 -6.61 -34.64 -9.96
C VAL A 316 -7.49 -33.62 -9.24
N GLY A 317 -7.37 -32.36 -9.62
CA GLY A 317 -8.16 -31.26 -9.08
C GLY A 317 -8.64 -30.32 -10.17
N SER A 318 -9.87 -29.85 -10.05
CA SER A 318 -10.50 -28.89 -10.95
C SER A 318 -11.17 -27.78 -10.16
N ALA A 319 -11.01 -26.54 -10.59
CA ALA A 319 -11.69 -25.38 -10.00
C ALA A 319 -12.34 -24.53 -11.09
N LEU A 320 -13.51 -23.98 -10.79
CA LEU A 320 -14.26 -23.05 -11.63
C LEU A 320 -14.72 -21.87 -10.78
N ARG A 321 -14.56 -20.66 -11.32
CA ARG A 321 -15.04 -19.42 -10.71
C ARG A 321 -15.76 -18.56 -11.74
N TYR A 322 -16.91 -18.06 -11.34
CA TYR A 322 -17.66 -17.03 -12.03
C TYR A 322 -17.64 -15.77 -11.16
N GLU A 323 -17.29 -14.62 -11.74
CA GLU A 323 -17.27 -13.36 -11.01
C GLU A 323 -17.81 -12.23 -11.89
N HIS A 324 -18.70 -11.42 -11.32
CA HIS A 324 -19.31 -10.29 -12.01
C HIS A 324 -18.97 -8.98 -11.31
N TYR A 325 -18.36 -8.07 -12.06
CA TYR A 325 -18.00 -6.72 -11.63
C TYR A 325 -18.98 -5.68 -12.17
N ASN A 326 -19.26 -4.64 -11.39
CA ASN A 326 -19.89 -3.42 -11.93
C ASN A 326 -18.85 -2.52 -12.65
N GLN A 327 -19.16 -1.23 -12.89
CA GLN A 327 -18.24 -0.27 -13.53
C GLN A 327 -17.75 -0.69 -14.94
N GLY A 328 -18.61 -1.33 -15.73
CA GLY A 328 -18.32 -1.67 -17.12
C GLY A 328 -17.36 -2.84 -17.34
N VAL A 329 -16.89 -3.51 -16.27
CA VAL A 329 -16.01 -4.69 -16.38
C VAL A 329 -16.79 -5.96 -16.73
N GLY A 330 -17.94 -6.17 -16.09
CA GLY A 330 -18.86 -7.27 -16.42
C GLY A 330 -18.44 -8.64 -15.91
N ALA A 331 -18.91 -9.69 -16.59
CA ALA A 331 -18.75 -11.08 -16.17
C ALA A 331 -17.42 -11.70 -16.61
N THR A 332 -16.81 -12.48 -15.73
CA THR A 332 -15.53 -13.15 -15.93
C THR A 332 -15.65 -14.62 -15.53
N ARG A 333 -14.87 -15.48 -16.19
CA ARG A 333 -14.88 -16.93 -15.97
C ARG A 333 -13.46 -17.45 -15.90
N SER A 334 -13.10 -18.00 -14.75
CA SER A 334 -11.77 -18.56 -14.50
C SER A 334 -11.89 -20.04 -14.19
N GLY A 335 -10.91 -20.82 -14.63
CA GLY A 335 -10.86 -22.26 -14.46
C GLY A 335 -9.43 -22.75 -14.28
N LYS A 336 -9.30 -23.86 -13.59
CA LYS A 336 -8.02 -24.54 -13.33
C LYS A 336 -8.23 -26.04 -13.39
N LEU A 337 -7.33 -26.73 -14.08
CA LEU A 337 -7.16 -28.17 -13.99
C LEU A 337 -5.73 -28.45 -13.54
N THR A 338 -5.57 -29.19 -12.45
CA THR A 338 -4.28 -29.58 -11.89
C THR A 338 -4.24 -31.08 -11.72
N THR A 339 -3.05 -31.64 -11.91
CA THR A 339 -2.80 -33.04 -11.58
C THR A 339 -1.40 -33.21 -11.03
N ARG A 340 -1.24 -34.18 -10.14
CA ARG A 340 0.04 -34.60 -9.58
C ARG A 340 0.07 -36.13 -9.55
N TYR A 341 1.12 -36.72 -10.09
CA TYR A 341 1.38 -38.15 -9.97
C TYR A 341 2.70 -38.36 -9.22
N ASP A 342 2.64 -39.09 -8.11
CA ASP A 342 3.78 -39.48 -7.30
C ASP A 342 4.30 -40.84 -7.82
N PHE A 343 5.37 -40.84 -8.61
CA PHE A 343 5.97 -42.08 -9.12
C PHE A 343 6.71 -42.84 -8.00
N THR A 344 7.32 -42.10 -7.09
CA THR A 344 7.95 -42.58 -5.85
C THR A 344 7.77 -41.52 -4.76
N PRO A 345 8.01 -41.84 -3.47
CA PRO A 345 7.97 -40.84 -2.40
C PRO A 345 8.93 -39.65 -2.59
N GLN A 346 9.98 -39.82 -3.39
CA GLN A 346 10.98 -38.78 -3.68
C GLN A 346 10.76 -38.09 -5.03
N PHE A 347 9.96 -38.66 -5.93
CA PHE A 347 9.80 -38.15 -7.29
C PHE A 347 8.33 -38.09 -7.70
N ALA A 348 7.89 -36.87 -8.02
CA ALA A 348 6.53 -36.60 -8.47
C ALA A 348 6.55 -35.60 -9.62
N VAL A 349 5.56 -35.72 -10.51
CA VAL A 349 5.32 -34.76 -11.58
C VAL A 349 3.99 -34.08 -11.35
N ARG A 350 3.98 -32.75 -11.45
CA ARG A 350 2.78 -31.92 -11.38
C ARG A 350 2.60 -31.17 -12.68
N ALA A 351 1.37 -31.18 -13.21
CA ALA A 351 0.96 -30.37 -14.34
C ALA A 351 -0.25 -29.51 -13.95
N THR A 352 -0.33 -28.29 -14.47
CA THR A 352 -1.47 -27.40 -14.23
C THR A 352 -1.73 -26.54 -15.45
N VAL A 353 -3.00 -26.47 -15.87
CA VAL A 353 -3.49 -25.52 -16.87
C VAL A 353 -4.56 -24.66 -16.22
N SER A 354 -4.52 -23.35 -16.44
CA SER A 354 -5.46 -22.41 -15.81
C SER A 354 -5.51 -21.09 -16.57
N ASN A 355 -6.62 -20.38 -16.49
CA ASN A 355 -6.73 -18.96 -16.81
C ASN A 355 -7.09 -18.14 -15.56
N GLY A 356 -7.10 -16.82 -15.70
CA GLY A 356 -7.48 -15.89 -14.65
C GLY A 356 -7.77 -14.51 -15.25
N PHE A 357 -8.54 -13.70 -14.54
CA PHE A 357 -8.82 -12.31 -14.92
C PHE A 357 -8.56 -11.39 -13.73
N ARG A 358 -7.97 -10.23 -13.99
CA ARG A 358 -7.81 -9.15 -13.00
C ARG A 358 -8.36 -7.86 -13.59
N ALA A 359 -9.40 -7.33 -12.97
CA ALA A 359 -9.94 -6.03 -13.32
C ALA A 359 -8.88 -4.94 -13.01
N PRO A 360 -8.72 -3.89 -13.84
CA PRO A 360 -7.87 -2.74 -13.51
C PRO A 360 -8.24 -2.19 -12.12
N SER A 361 -7.26 -1.89 -11.26
CA SER A 361 -7.57 -1.35 -9.92
C SER A 361 -8.21 0.04 -10.04
N LEU A 362 -8.98 0.44 -9.02
CA LEU A 362 -9.53 1.79 -8.96
C LEU A 362 -8.40 2.83 -8.90
N ALA A 363 -7.33 2.54 -8.15
CA ALA A 363 -6.12 3.37 -8.14
C ALA A 363 -5.50 3.55 -9.53
N ASN A 364 -5.39 2.50 -10.35
CA ASN A 364 -4.87 2.62 -11.72
C ASN A 364 -5.73 3.52 -12.61
N SER A 365 -7.01 3.68 -12.27
CA SER A 365 -7.97 4.46 -13.06
C SER A 365 -8.09 5.90 -12.58
N LEU A 366 -7.88 6.16 -11.30
CA LEU A 366 -8.19 7.44 -10.65
C LEU A 366 -6.98 8.15 -10.02
N PHE A 367 -5.82 7.51 -9.93
CA PHE A 367 -4.65 8.14 -9.33
C PHE A 367 -4.34 9.46 -10.03
N SER A 368 -4.35 10.54 -9.24
CA SER A 368 -3.83 11.84 -9.63
C SER A 368 -2.75 12.27 -8.66
N ALA A 369 -1.74 12.97 -9.16
CA ALA A 369 -0.69 13.57 -8.36
C ALA A 369 -0.06 14.72 -9.14
N ARG A 370 0.48 15.71 -8.45
CA ARG A 370 1.27 16.76 -9.08
C ARG A 370 2.69 16.77 -8.57
N SER A 371 3.62 17.10 -9.44
CA SER A 371 5.01 17.26 -9.10
C SER A 371 5.63 18.42 -9.85
N THR A 372 6.76 18.88 -9.32
CA THR A 372 7.53 19.97 -9.90
C THR A 372 8.86 19.42 -10.41
N THR A 373 9.11 19.59 -11.71
CA THR A 373 10.43 19.40 -12.29
C THR A 373 11.09 20.74 -12.61
N TYR A 374 12.35 20.73 -13.00
CA TYR A 374 13.08 21.92 -13.43
C TYR A 374 13.59 21.72 -14.85
N GLY A 375 13.45 22.74 -15.68
CA GLY A 375 13.84 22.70 -17.07
C GLY A 375 14.18 24.07 -17.61
N VAL A 376 14.87 24.07 -18.76
CA VAL A 376 15.08 25.29 -19.54
C VAL A 376 13.95 25.40 -20.56
N VAL A 377 13.07 26.39 -20.39
CA VAL A 377 12.03 26.73 -21.36
C VAL A 377 12.36 28.11 -21.91
N ASP A 378 12.50 28.21 -23.23
CA ASP A 378 12.92 29.42 -23.95
C ASP A 378 14.22 30.05 -23.43
N GLY A 379 15.18 29.21 -23.03
CA GLY A 379 16.48 29.66 -22.52
C GLY A 379 16.50 30.09 -21.05
N VAL A 380 15.36 30.00 -20.35
CA VAL A 380 15.23 30.34 -18.92
C VAL A 380 15.07 29.07 -18.09
N TYR A 381 15.94 28.87 -17.10
CA TYR A 381 15.82 27.79 -16.11
C TYR A 381 14.69 28.11 -15.13
N GLN A 382 13.63 27.33 -15.16
CA GLN A 382 12.42 27.55 -14.35
C GLN A 382 11.82 26.23 -13.88
N SER A 383 10.93 26.30 -12.88
CA SER A 383 10.18 25.12 -12.46
C SER A 383 8.99 24.88 -13.39
N ILE A 384 8.74 23.62 -13.71
CA ILE A 384 7.62 23.17 -14.51
C ILE A 384 6.78 22.26 -13.61
N ASN A 385 5.56 22.68 -13.32
CA ASN A 385 4.58 21.82 -12.65
C ASN A 385 3.97 20.88 -13.69
N TYR A 386 3.90 19.59 -13.38
CA TYR A 386 3.20 18.61 -14.18
C TYR A 386 2.28 17.76 -13.31
N GLY A 387 1.17 17.33 -13.90
CA GLY A 387 0.22 16.42 -13.27
C GLY A 387 0.32 15.03 -13.89
N VAL A 388 0.18 14.02 -13.05
CA VAL A 388 -0.30 12.70 -13.45
C VAL A 388 -1.80 12.73 -13.24
N LEU A 389 -2.57 12.54 -14.30
CA LEU A 389 -4.03 12.57 -14.28
C LEU A 389 -4.60 11.23 -14.74
N PRO A 390 -5.85 10.90 -14.34
CA PRO A 390 -6.59 9.77 -14.86
C PRO A 390 -6.57 9.67 -16.40
N THR A 391 -6.65 8.45 -16.92
CA THR A 391 -6.79 8.25 -18.37
C THR A 391 -8.11 8.85 -18.87
N GLY A 392 -8.05 9.79 -19.81
CA GLY A 392 -9.22 10.46 -20.39
C GLY A 392 -9.55 11.83 -19.79
N SER A 393 -8.75 12.34 -18.85
CA SER A 393 -8.81 13.73 -18.40
C SER A 393 -8.62 14.69 -19.59
N GLY A 394 -9.44 15.75 -19.65
CA GLY A 394 -9.23 16.84 -20.59
C GLY A 394 -7.92 17.57 -20.26
N ALA A 395 -7.08 17.81 -21.28
CA ALA A 395 -5.82 18.54 -21.15
C ALA A 395 -6.02 20.05 -21.05
#